data_AF-A0A9D6VC82-F1
#
_entry.id   AF-A0A9D6VC82-F1
#
_cell.length_a   1.000
_cell.length_b   1.000
_cell.length_c   1.000
_cell.angle_alpha   90.00
_cell.angle_beta   90.00
_cell.angle_gamma   90.00
#
_symmetry.space_group_name_H-M   'P 1'
#
loop_
_entity.id
_entity.type
_entity.pdbx_description
1 polymer ?
#
loop_
_entity_poly.entity_id
_entity_poly.type
_entity_poly.pdbx_seq_one_letter_code
_entity_poly.pdbx_strand_id
1 'polypeptide(L)' 'MKTKSPGVERVAHEPESMQKYSDEVRERIAKKAYELYERRGRQVERDVEDWLKAEELVRKEMNETCS' A
#
# COMPACT_ATOMS: atom_id res chain seq x y z
N MET A 1 -18.82 19.69 -27.74
CA MET A 1 -18.07 20.29 -26.62
C MET A 1 -18.88 20.09 -25.34
N LYS A 2 -18.44 19.27 -24.40
CA LYS A 2 -19.06 19.18 -23.08
C LYS A 2 -17.96 19.13 -22.02
N THR A 3 -17.72 20.30 -21.44
CA THR A 3 -16.96 20.47 -20.20
C THR A 3 -17.72 19.79 -19.06
N LYS A 4 -17.04 18.97 -18.26
CA LYS A 4 -17.57 18.50 -16.98
C LYS A 4 -16.46 18.57 -15.93
N SER A 5 -16.74 19.40 -14.94
CA SER A 5 -15.90 19.89 -13.86
C SER A 5 -15.38 18.78 -12.90
N PRO A 6 -14.37 19.10 -12.07
CA PRO A 6 -13.63 18.16 -11.25
C PRO A 6 -14.38 17.91 -9.94
N GLY A 7 -14.39 16.67 -9.47
CA GLY A 7 -15.07 16.34 -8.23
C GLY A 7 -14.93 14.87 -7.90
N VAL A 8 -14.01 14.58 -6.98
CA VAL A 8 -14.01 13.42 -6.08
C VAL A 8 -14.21 12.08 -6.79
N GLU A 9 -13.13 11.54 -7.33
CA GLU A 9 -12.91 10.09 -7.26
C GLU A 9 -11.41 9.80 -7.35
N ARG A 10 -10.67 10.24 -6.32
CA ARG A 10 -9.62 9.36 -5.81
C ARG A 10 -10.36 8.21 -5.12
N VAL A 11 -10.99 7.32 -5.90
CA VAL A 11 -11.11 5.95 -5.43
C VAL A 11 -9.65 5.56 -5.32
N ALA A 12 -9.12 5.58 -4.09
CA ALA A 12 -7.89 4.89 -3.80
C ALA A 12 -8.20 3.47 -4.26
N HIS A 13 -7.74 3.14 -5.46
CA HIS A 13 -7.91 1.83 -6.04
C HIS A 13 -6.95 0.98 -5.21
N GLU A 14 -7.39 0.62 -4.01
CA GLU A 14 -6.67 -0.28 -3.14
C GLU A 14 -6.49 -1.56 -3.97
N PRO A 15 -5.25 -1.94 -4.32
CA PRO A 15 -5.02 -3.14 -5.11
C PRO A 15 -5.78 -4.32 -4.52
N GLU A 16 -6.30 -5.23 -5.35
CA GLU A 16 -7.04 -6.41 -4.86
C GLU A 16 -6.24 -7.23 -3.82
N SER A 17 -4.91 -7.09 -3.80
CA SER A 17 -4.06 -7.69 -2.77
C SER A 17 -4.27 -7.09 -1.37
N MET A 18 -4.66 -5.82 -1.24
CA MET A 18 -5.03 -5.17 0.04
C MET A 18 -6.25 -5.82 0.70
N GLN A 19 -7.16 -6.39 -0.08
CA GLN A 19 -8.43 -6.95 0.43
C GLN A 19 -8.30 -8.36 0.99
N LYS A 20 -7.12 -9.00 0.85
CA LYS A 20 -6.89 -10.40 1.27
C LYS A 20 -6.46 -10.55 2.73
N TYR A 21 -6.13 -9.45 3.41
CA TYR A 21 -5.54 -9.45 4.74
C TYR A 21 -6.53 -8.98 5.81
N SER A 22 -6.36 -9.47 7.05
CA SER A 22 -7.05 -8.89 8.21
C SER A 22 -6.59 -7.46 8.45
N ASP A 23 -7.41 -6.67 9.15
CA ASP A 23 -7.11 -5.25 9.45
C ASP A 23 -5.72 -5.06 10.09
N GLU A 24 -5.34 -5.95 11.02
CA GLU A 24 -4.03 -5.90 11.69
C GLU A 24 -2.87 -6.09 10.70
N VAL A 25 -2.98 -7.08 9.79
CA VAL A 25 -1.94 -7.34 8.81
C VAL A 25 -1.87 -6.21 7.79
N ARG A 26 -3.02 -5.70 7.37
CA ARG A 26 -3.12 -4.55 6.46
C ARG A 26 -2.47 -3.30 7.06
N GLU A 27 -2.68 -3.02 8.35
CA GLU A 27 -2.05 -1.90 9.05
C GLU A 27 -0.51 -2.04 9.08
N ARG A 28 0.00 -3.24 9.33
CA ARG A 28 1.45 -3.52 9.29
C ARG A 28 2.05 -3.29 7.90
N ILE A 29 1.35 -3.72 6.86
CA ILE A 29 1.76 -3.48 5.47
C ILE A 29 1.75 -1.98 5.16
N ALA A 30 0.67 -1.27 5.53
CA ALA A 30 0.54 0.17 5.32
C ALA A 30 1.68 0.95 5.99
N LYS A 31 2.02 0.60 7.23
CA LYS A 31 3.13 1.21 7.97
C LYS A 31 4.45 1.02 7.23
N LYS A 32 4.77 -0.21 6.81
CA LYS A 32 6.01 -0.49 6.07
C LYS A 32 6.05 0.18 4.71
N ALA A 33 4.93 0.24 4.00
CA ALA A 33 4.82 0.95 2.72
C ALA A 33 5.11 2.45 2.91
N TYR A 34 4.58 3.05 3.97
CA TYR A 34 4.85 4.44 4.32
C TYR A 34 6.33 4.69 4.66
N GLU A 35 6.97 3.78 5.39
CA GLU A 35 8.42 3.86 5.66
C GLU A 35 9.25 3.78 4.38
N LEU A 36 8.87 2.94 3.41
CA LEU A 36 9.50 2.87 2.10
C LEU A 36 9.31 4.17 1.30
N TYR A 37 8.11 4.74 1.33
CA TYR A 37 7.78 6.04 0.73
C TYR A 37 8.65 7.17 1.29
N GLU A 38 8.86 7.21 2.61
CA GLU A 38 9.72 8.21 3.22
C GLU A 38 11.19 8.01 2.87
N ARG A 39 11.68 6.75 2.93
CA ARG A 39 13.09 6.43 2.63
C ARG A 39 13.51 6.79 1.21
N ARG A 40 12.61 6.73 0.23
CA ARG A 40 12.88 7.11 -1.16
C ARG A 40 12.75 8.61 -1.46
N GLY A 41 12.38 9.42 -0.46
CA GLY A 41 12.21 10.86 -0.63
C GLY A 41 10.82 11.27 -1.13
N ARG A 42 9.76 10.55 -0.74
CA ARG A 42 8.37 10.95 -0.96
C ARG A 42 7.98 11.12 -2.45
N GLN A 43 8.45 10.20 -3.30
CA GLN A 43 8.01 10.14 -4.70
C GLN A 43 6.57 9.60 -4.78
N VAL A 44 5.66 10.33 -5.43
CA VAL A 44 4.19 10.13 -5.37
C VAL A 44 3.65 9.15 -6.44
N GLU A 45 4.53 8.42 -7.14
CA GLU A 45 4.13 7.57 -8.28
C GLU A 45 4.33 6.07 -8.03
N ARG A 46 4.80 5.71 -6.84
CA ARG A 46 5.23 4.33 -6.53
C ARG A 46 4.57 3.80 -5.26
N ASP A 47 3.41 4.32 -4.88
CA ASP A 47 2.70 3.88 -3.67
C ASP A 47 2.27 2.41 -3.75
N VAL A 48 1.87 1.95 -4.95
CA VAL A 48 1.53 0.54 -5.21
C VAL A 48 2.77 -0.35 -5.08
N GLU A 49 3.93 0.10 -5.58
CA GLU A 49 5.18 -0.64 -5.46
C GLU A 49 5.64 -0.74 -4.00
N ASP A 50 5.53 0.35 -3.22
CA ASP A 50 5.84 0.32 -1.78
C ASP A 50 4.91 -0.63 -1.05
N TRP A 51 3.63 -0.65 -1.42
CA TRP A 51 2.66 -1.58 -0.85
C TRP A 51 3.03 -3.04 -1.10
N LEU A 52 3.30 -3.40 -2.35
CA LEU A 52 3.69 -4.77 -2.72
C LEU A 52 4.99 -5.19 -2.03
N LYS A 53 5.96 -4.27 -1.92
CA LYS A 53 7.21 -4.53 -1.22
C LYS A 53 6.99 -4.71 0.29
N ALA A 54 6.13 -3.91 0.88
CA ALA A 54 5.75 -4.04 2.28
C ALA A 54 5.01 -5.36 2.55
N GLU A 55 4.14 -5.79 1.64
CA GLU A 55 3.44 -7.08 1.73
C GLU A 55 4.42 -8.25 1.78
N GLU A 56 5.41 -8.27 0.90
CA GLU A 56 6.49 -9.28 0.90
C GLU A 56 7.24 -9.32 2.23
N LEU A 57 7.59 -8.14 2.77
CA LEU A 57 8.31 -8.03 4.04
C LEU A 57 7.49 -8.55 5.21
N VAL A 58 6.21 -8.18 5.30
CA VAL A 58 5.31 -8.65 6.38
C VAL A 58 5.09 -10.16 6.27
N ARG A 59 4.88 -10.69 5.07
CA ARG A 59 4.76 -12.15 4.86
C ARG A 59 6.01 -12.90 5.30
N LYS A 60 7.19 -12.35 4.99
CA LYS A 60 8.46 -12.94 5.41
C LYS A 60 8.61 -12.93 6.93
N GLU A 61 8.32 -11.80 7.58
CA GLU A 61 8.34 -11.71 9.05
C GLU A 61 7.36 -12.69 9.69
N MET A 62 6.12 -12.79 9.21
CA MET A 62 5.14 -13.75 9.72
C MET A 62 5.63 -15.20 9.61
N ASN A 63 6.35 -15.53 8.54
CA ASN A 63 6.95 -16.86 8.35
C ASN A 63 8.18 -17.07 9.25
N GLU A 64 9.02 -16.05 9.44
CA GLU A 64 10.22 -16.11 10.28
C GLU A 64 9.90 -16.12 11.79
N THR A 65 8.78 -15.52 12.21
CA THR A 65 8.37 -15.46 13.62
C THR A 65 7.75 -16.79 14.12
N CYS A 66 7.48 -17.73 13.20
CA CYS A 66 6.93 -19.06 13.51
C CYS A 66 7.95 -20.21 13.38
N SER A 67 9.25 -19.92 13.27
CA SER A 67 10.33 -20.91 13.25
C SER A 67 11.11 -20.96 14.56
#